data_AF-A0A4P5SS95-F1
#
_entry.id   AF-A0A4P5SS95-F1
#
_cell.length_a   1.000
_cell.length_b   1.000
_cell.length_c   1.000
_cell.angle_alpha   90.00
_cell.angle_beta   90.00
_cell.angle_gamma   90.00
#
_symmetry.space_group_name_H-M   'P 1'
#
loop_
_entity.id
_entity.type
_entity.pdbx_description
1 polymer ?
#
loop_
_entity_poly.entity_id
_entity_poly.type
_entity_poly.pdbx_seq_one_letter_code
_entity_poly.pdbx_strand_id
1 'polypeptide(L)'
;MNQQERIITCEETFRRLEDYVDRELSAEEMERVSQHLAVCEGCAHEFHFQERTLQALRNRLQRIAMPATLLSRISQALAQE
;
A
#
# COMPACT_ATOMS: atom_id res chain seq x y z
N MET A 1 -18.47 21.78 17.59
CA MET A 1 -17.79 21.09 16.47
C MET A 1 -16.33 20.91 16.87
N ASN A 2 -15.95 19.76 17.43
CA ASN A 2 -14.56 19.50 17.87
C ASN A 2 -13.88 18.57 16.87
N GLN A 3 -13.21 19.16 15.88
CA GLN A 3 -12.51 18.48 14.77
C GLN A 3 -11.14 17.95 15.20
N GLN A 4 -11.10 17.07 16.20
CA GLN A 4 -9.87 16.42 16.65
C GLN A 4 -10.05 14.88 16.66
N GLU A 5 -10.58 14.32 15.58
CA GLU A 5 -10.36 12.92 15.24
C GLU A 5 -8.91 12.81 14.74
N ARG A 6 -8.11 12.02 15.47
CA ARG A 6 -6.65 12.21 15.60
C ARG A 6 -5.89 11.81 14.34
N ILE A 7 -5.46 12.81 13.57
CA ILE A 7 -4.40 12.65 12.56
C ILE A 7 -3.13 12.13 13.27
N ILE A 8 -2.57 11.02 12.78
CA ILE A 8 -1.34 10.41 13.32
C ILE A 8 -0.13 11.33 13.08
N THR A 9 0.93 11.21 13.89
CA THR A 9 2.12 12.08 13.78
C THR A 9 3.01 11.69 12.59
N CYS A 10 3.97 12.55 12.22
CA CYS A 10 4.95 12.22 11.18
C CYS A 10 5.77 10.98 11.54
N GLU A 11 6.19 10.85 12.80
CA GLU A 11 6.94 9.68 13.28
C GLU A 11 6.12 8.39 13.17
N GLU A 12 4.84 8.48 13.55
CA GLU A 12 3.90 7.37 13.52
C GLU A 12 3.52 6.96 12.09
N THR A 13 3.46 7.95 11.18
CA THR A 13 3.29 7.73 9.74
C THR A 13 4.53 7.08 9.16
N PHE A 14 5.71 7.62 9.45
CA PHE A 14 6.98 7.11 8.93
C PHE A 14 7.22 5.65 9.32
N ARG A 15 6.90 5.27 10.57
CA ARG A 15 6.98 3.88 11.03
C ARG A 15 6.05 2.92 10.30
N ARG A 16 4.95 3.41 9.72
CA ARG A 16 3.97 2.61 8.97
C ARG A 16 4.14 2.69 7.45
N LEU A 17 5.10 3.46 6.94
CA LEU A 17 5.22 3.67 5.49
C LEU A 17 5.50 2.38 4.73
N GLU A 18 6.30 1.47 5.28
CA GLU A 18 6.60 0.17 4.65
C GLU A 18 5.32 -0.67 4.50
N ASP A 19 4.63 -0.93 5.61
CA ASP A 19 3.35 -1.65 5.61
C ASP A 19 2.28 -0.95 4.74
N TYR A 20 2.27 0.39 4.70
CA TYR A 20 1.35 1.16 3.85
C TYR A 20 1.65 0.95 2.36
N VAL A 21 2.93 0.94 1.98
CA VAL A 21 3.39 0.70 0.61
C VAL A 21 3.06 -0.73 0.16
N ASP A 22 3.22 -1.71 1.04
CA ASP A 22 2.91 -3.12 0.79
C ASP A 22 1.42 -3.46 0.95
N ARG A 23 0.62 -2.50 1.44
CA ARG A 23 -0.83 -2.61 1.70
C ARG A 23 -1.18 -3.67 2.75
N GLU A 24 -0.35 -3.78 3.77
CA GLU A 24 -0.51 -4.74 4.88
C GLU A 24 -1.21 -4.14 6.10
N LEU A 25 -1.46 -2.83 6.08
CA LEU A 25 -2.23 -2.14 7.12
C LEU A 25 -3.73 -2.47 7.06
N SER A 26 -4.40 -2.39 8.21
CA SER A 26 -5.86 -2.43 8.25
C SER A 26 -6.48 -1.25 7.49
N ALA A 27 -7.75 -1.35 7.10
CA ALA A 27 -8.43 -0.27 6.37
C ALA A 27 -8.42 1.07 7.14
N GLU A 28 -8.58 1.01 8.47
CA GLU A 28 -8.53 2.19 9.35
C GLU A 28 -7.12 2.82 9.38
N GLU A 29 -6.08 2.00 9.40
CA GLU A 29 -4.69 2.48 9.39
C GLU A 29 -4.28 3.04 8.04
N MET A 30 -4.71 2.40 6.94
CA MET A 30 -4.55 2.91 5.58
C MET A 30 -5.16 4.31 5.45
N GLU A 31 -6.38 4.50 5.98
CA GLU A 31 -7.05 5.79 5.95
C GLU A 31 -6.23 6.84 6.74
N ARG A 32 -5.81 6.53 7.97
CA ARG A 32 -5.02 7.45 8.81
C ARG A 32 -3.70 7.86 8.17
N VAL A 33 -2.97 6.92 7.58
CA VAL A 33 -1.73 7.21 6.86
C VAL A 33 -2.02 8.07 5.63
N SER A 34 -3.04 7.72 4.83
CA SER A 34 -3.39 8.50 3.63
C SER A 34 -3.79 9.95 3.96
N GLN A 35 -4.52 10.16 5.06
CA GLN A 35 -4.90 11.49 5.54
C GLN A 35 -3.67 12.31 5.94
N HIS A 36 -2.68 11.70 6.59
CA HIS A 36 -1.42 12.38 6.93
C HIS A 36 -0.59 12.71 5.68
N LEU A 37 -0.48 11.79 4.73
CA LEU A 37 0.24 12.01 3.46
C LEU A 37 -0.35 13.14 2.63
N ALA A 38 -1.67 13.37 2.73
CA ALA A 38 -2.34 14.47 2.05
C ALA A 38 -1.95 15.87 2.58
N VAL A 39 -1.41 15.97 3.80
CA VAL A 39 -1.11 17.24 4.46
C VAL A 39 0.37 17.44 4.80
N CYS A 40 1.18 16.39 4.76
CA CYS A 40 2.62 16.44 5.06
C CYS A 40 3.48 16.15 3.83
N GLU A 41 4.09 17.19 3.27
CA GLU A 41 4.99 17.07 2.11
C GLU A 41 6.19 16.15 2.39
N GLY A 42 6.75 16.19 3.61
CA GLY A 42 7.88 15.34 3.99
C GLY A 42 7.54 13.86 3.95
N CYS A 43 6.43 13.45 4.57
CA CYS A 43 5.99 12.05 4.53
C CYS A 43 5.53 11.63 3.13
N ALA A 44 4.90 12.53 2.35
CA ALA A 44 4.54 12.26 0.96
C ALA A 44 5.78 12.03 0.09
N HIS A 45 6.84 12.81 0.28
CA HIS A 45 8.10 12.65 -0.45
C HIS A 45 8.73 11.27 -0.18
N GLU A 46 8.79 10.85 1.09
CA GLU A 46 9.32 9.53 1.47
C GLU A 46 8.49 8.39 0.88
N PHE A 47 7.16 8.49 0.95
CA PHE A 47 6.25 7.54 0.32
C PHE A 47 6.50 7.41 -1.19
N HIS A 48 6.56 8.53 -1.91
CA HIS A 48 6.81 8.52 -3.35
C HIS A 48 8.20 7.98 -3.72
N PHE A 49 9.21 8.18 -2.88
CA PHE A 49 10.52 7.58 -3.08
C PHE A 49 10.45 6.04 -3.04
N GLN A 50 9.77 5.48 -2.03
CA GLN A 50 9.57 4.03 -1.92
C GLN A 50 8.74 3.49 -3.09
N GLU A 51 7.64 4.16 -3.44
CA GLU A 51 6.78 3.78 -4.57
C GLU A 51 7.55 3.74 -5.90
N ARG A 52 8.34 4.79 -6.19
CA ARG A 52 9.18 4.85 -7.39
C ARG A 52 10.24 3.75 -7.41
N THR A 53 10.82 3.41 -6.26
CA THR A 53 11.80 2.34 -6.12
C THR A 53 11.17 0.99 -6.45
N LEU A 54 10.00 0.68 -5.86
CA LEU A 54 9.28 -0.55 -6.18
C LEU A 54 8.83 -0.59 -7.64
N GLN A 55 8.37 0.52 -8.20
CA GLN A 55 7.99 0.59 -9.61
C GLN A 55 9.19 0.30 -10.53
N ALA A 56 10.37 0.87 -10.22
CA ALA A 56 11.58 0.59 -10.96
C ALA A 56 12.00 -0.89 -10.88
N LEU A 57 11.88 -1.52 -9.72
CA LEU A 57 12.11 -2.95 -9.54
C LEU A 57 11.12 -3.78 -10.35
N ARG A 58 9.81 -3.51 -10.23
CA ARG A 58 8.75 -4.19 -11.00
C ARG A 58 8.97 -4.10 -12.50
N ASN A 59 9.50 -2.98 -12.99
CA ASN A 59 9.82 -2.80 -14.41
C ASN A 59 11.05 -3.61 -14.87
N ARG A 60 11.96 -3.98 -13.96
CA ARG A 60 13.15 -4.79 -14.28
C ARG A 60 12.95 -6.28 -14.04
N LEU A 61 11.99 -6.66 -13.20
CA LEU A 61 11.66 -8.06 -12.97
C LEU A 61 11.05 -8.68 -14.23
N GLN A 62 11.53 -9.87 -14.61
CA GLN A 62 10.93 -10.60 -15.73
C GLN A 62 9.51 -11.05 -15.35
N ARG A 63 8.54 -10.67 -16.18
CA ARG A 63 7.19 -11.25 -16.10
C ARG A 63 7.26 -12.68 -16.60
N ILE A 64 7.04 -13.63 -15.71
CA ILE A 64 6.86 -15.04 -16.08
C ILE A 64 5.48 -15.23 -16.71
N ALA A 65 5.41 -16.09 -17.73
CA ALA A 65 4.13 -16.47 -18.31
C ALA A 65 3.30 -17.24 -17.26
N MET A 66 2.07 -16.80 -17.05
CA MET A 66 1.13 -17.52 -16.19
C MET A 66 0.80 -18.88 -16.81
N PRO A 67 0.88 -20.00 -16.05
CA PRO A 67 0.44 -21.29 -16.55
C PRO A 67 -1.02 -21.23 -16.97
N ALA A 68 -1.36 -21.78 -18.14
CA ALA A 68 -2.71 -21.69 -18.72
C ALA A 68 -3.81 -22.26 -17.79
N THR A 69 -3.47 -23.20 -16.91
CA THR A 69 -4.39 -23.83 -15.97
C THR A 69 -4.59 -23.05 -14.68
N LEU A 70 -3.70 -22.09 -14.35
CA LEU A 70 -3.72 -21.41 -13.06
C LEU A 70 -4.99 -20.58 -12.86
N LEU A 71 -5.38 -19.80 -13.87
CA LEU A 71 -6.59 -18.98 -13.81
C LEU A 71 -7.83 -19.85 -13.60
N SER A 72 -7.96 -20.96 -14.34
CA SER A 72 -9.08 -21.90 -14.18
C SER A 72 -9.14 -22.49 -12.77
N ARG A 73 -7.99 -22.80 -12.16
CA ARG A 73 -7.93 -23.36 -10.80
C ARG A 73 -8.31 -22.32 -9.75
N ILE A 74 -7.87 -21.07 -9.92
CA ILE A 74 -8.25 -19.96 -9.03
C ILE A 74 -9.75 -19.71 -9.09
N SER A 75 -10.33 -19.62 -10.30
CA SER A 75 -11.78 -19.41 -10.46
C SER A 75 -12.61 -20.55 -9.86
N GLN A 76 -12.14 -21.80 -9.96
CA GLN A 76 -12.82 -22.94 -9.35
C GLN A 76 -12.77 -22.88 -7.81
N ALA A 77 -11.64 -22.48 -7.23
CA ALA A 77 -11.52 -22.33 -5.77
C ALA A 77 -12.45 -21.23 -5.24
N LEU A 78 -12.49 -20.07 -5.88
CA LEU A 78 -13.37 -18.95 -5.49
C LEU A 78 -14.86 -19.30 -5.60
N ALA A 79 -15.25 -20.21 -6.50
CA ALA A 79 -16.63 -20.65 -6.63
C ALA A 79 -17.07 -21.65 -5.55
N GLN A 80 -16.14 -22.18 -4.75
CA GLN A 80 -16.40 -23.13 -3.66
C GLN A 80 -16.43 -22.46 -2.27
N GLU A 81 -16.17 -21.16 -2.20
CA GLU A 81 -16.31 -20.31 -1.00
C GLU A 81 -17.69 -19.63 -0.96
#